data_AF-V4YAD9-F1
#
_entry.id   AF-V4YAD9-F1
#
_cell.length_a   1.000
_cell.length_b   1.000
_cell.length_c   1.000
_cell.angle_alpha   90.00
_cell.angle_beta   90.00
_cell.angle_gamma   90.00
#
_symmetry.space_group_name_H-M   'P 1'
#
loop_
_entity.id
_entity.type
_entity.pdbx_description
1 polymer ?
#
loop_
_entity_poly.entity_id
_entity_poly.type
_entity_poly.pdbx_seq_one_letter_code
_entity_poly.pdbx_strand_id
1 'polypeptide(L)'
;MNGGRVAVLSGYARRLLTPPLPGDGLLIVGLLEGLIGWSLSWLFVSSPSLAPFGLVESIVGLWLVLTAGIVAVGVTFTAPTVRQNRIWLVWATLNISAVVINLLAVAGVFPGPVASVPLVSDLLGFGYWEPWFLALGLGYLATAFYSWTNPQLRRAERVVYALGGIACLAALAPGLINMTTLGAGIFLVGGLVHVIPMGFDVFADVALILRRTW
;
A
#
# COMPACT_ATOMS: atom_id res chain seq x y z
N MET A 1 -2.19 14.97 35.99
CA MET A 1 -1.89 15.45 34.62
C MET A 1 -1.83 14.33 33.58
N ASN A 2 -1.31 13.12 33.89
CA ASN A 2 -1.26 12.01 32.91
C ASN A 2 -2.63 11.40 32.51
N GLY A 3 -3.64 11.44 33.40
CA GLY A 3 -4.96 10.84 33.12
C GLY A 3 -5.74 11.50 31.98
N GLY A 4 -5.58 12.82 31.78
CA GLY A 4 -6.25 13.53 30.68
C GLY A 4 -5.71 13.15 29.30
N ARG A 5 -4.40 12.92 29.19
CA ARG A 5 -3.74 12.52 27.92
C ARG A 5 -4.19 11.14 27.48
N VAL A 6 -4.21 10.19 28.42
CA VAL A 6 -4.67 8.81 28.16
C VAL A 6 -6.14 8.81 27.72
N ALA A 7 -7.00 9.62 28.35
CA ALA A 7 -8.40 9.73 27.96
C ALA A 7 -8.57 10.30 26.54
N VAL A 8 -7.82 11.34 26.17
CA VAL A 8 -7.86 11.93 24.82
C VAL A 8 -7.36 10.97 23.75
N LEU A 9 -6.23 10.29 23.98
CA LEU A 9 -5.68 9.30 23.04
C LEU A 9 -6.61 8.09 22.91
N SER A 10 -7.19 7.62 24.01
CA SER A 10 -8.17 6.53 24.00
C SER A 10 -9.42 6.92 23.22
N GLY A 11 -9.93 8.14 23.41
CA GLY A 11 -11.05 8.68 22.63
C GLY A 11 -10.73 8.78 21.13
N TYR A 12 -9.51 9.22 20.80
CA TYR A 12 -9.03 9.29 19.41
C TYR A 12 -8.93 7.90 18.78
N ALA A 13 -8.25 6.95 19.44
CA ALA A 13 -8.14 5.57 18.98
C ALA A 13 -9.52 4.92 18.81
N ARG A 14 -10.43 5.13 19.76
CA ARG A 14 -11.81 4.65 19.65
C ARG A 14 -12.50 5.23 18.41
N ARG A 15 -12.38 6.53 18.15
CA ARG A 15 -12.95 7.18 16.96
C ARG A 15 -12.40 6.59 15.65
N LEU A 16 -11.11 6.27 15.60
CA LEU A 16 -10.47 5.70 14.42
C LEU A 16 -10.94 4.28 14.11
N LEU A 17 -11.34 3.52 15.15
CA LEU A 17 -11.69 2.11 15.03
C LEU A 17 -13.20 1.84 15.10
N THR A 18 -14.02 2.85 15.40
CA THR A 18 -15.49 2.70 15.52
C THR A 18 -16.16 3.10 14.20
N PRO A 19 -16.96 2.22 13.58
CA PRO A 19 -17.74 2.57 12.41
C PRO A 19 -18.76 3.70 12.68
N PRO A 20 -19.01 4.62 11.72
CA PRO A 20 -18.33 4.69 10.42
C PRO A 20 -16.89 5.21 10.54
N LEU A 21 -15.94 4.45 10.00
CA LEU A 21 -14.51 4.77 10.04
C LEU A 21 -14.24 6.06 9.27
N PRO A 22 -13.48 7.01 9.86
CA PRO A 22 -12.97 8.16 9.14
C PRO A 22 -11.86 7.75 8.16
N GLY A 23 -11.40 8.68 7.33
CA GLY A 23 -10.29 8.44 6.39
C GLY A 23 -9.05 7.87 7.08
N ASP A 24 -8.64 8.46 8.21
CA ASP A 24 -7.49 8.00 8.99
C ASP A 24 -7.69 6.58 9.58
N GLY A 25 -8.94 6.22 9.89
CA GLY A 25 -9.29 4.86 10.32
C GLY A 25 -9.08 3.84 9.21
N LEU A 26 -9.40 4.21 7.97
CA LEU A 26 -9.15 3.39 6.78
C LEU A 26 -7.65 3.31 6.44
N LEU A 27 -6.89 4.39 6.66
CA LEU A 27 -5.43 4.37 6.51
C LEU A 27 -4.76 3.42 7.50
N ILE A 28 -5.28 3.27 8.73
CA ILE A 28 -4.78 2.25 9.68
C ILE A 28 -5.01 0.84 9.14
N VAL A 29 -6.19 0.58 8.56
CA VAL A 29 -6.49 -0.71 7.94
C VAL A 29 -5.53 -0.99 6.79
N GLY A 30 -5.29 0.00 5.91
CA GLY A 30 -4.31 -0.11 4.83
C GLY A 30 -2.87 -0.27 5.32
N LEU A 31 -2.49 0.40 6.41
CA LEU A 31 -1.17 0.23 7.03
C LEU A 31 -0.97 -1.21 7.53
N LEU A 32 -1.95 -1.76 8.25
CA LEU A 32 -1.88 -3.13 8.75
C LEU A 32 -1.89 -4.14 7.60
N GLU A 33 -2.73 -3.91 6.61
CA GLU A 33 -2.80 -4.71 5.39
C GLU A 33 -1.45 -4.72 4.66
N GLY A 34 -0.83 -3.56 4.43
CA GLY A 34 0.50 -3.45 3.85
C GLY A 34 1.56 -4.17 4.67
N LEU A 35 1.58 -3.98 6.00
CA LEU A 35 2.54 -4.66 6.88
C LEU A 35 2.41 -6.19 6.79
N ILE A 36 1.18 -6.72 6.85
CA ILE A 36 0.92 -8.15 6.75
C ILE A 36 1.29 -8.67 5.36
N GLY A 37 0.80 -8.01 4.32
CA GLY A 37 1.02 -8.37 2.92
C GLY A 37 2.50 -8.50 2.61
N TRP A 38 3.28 -7.43 2.83
CA TRP A 38 4.71 -7.44 2.53
C TRP A 38 5.51 -8.39 3.41
N SER A 39 5.18 -8.52 4.70
CA SER A 39 5.91 -9.43 5.60
C SER A 39 5.70 -10.90 5.24
N LEU A 40 4.45 -11.29 4.95
CA LEU A 40 4.15 -12.67 4.52
C LEU A 40 4.70 -12.94 3.12
N SER A 41 4.66 -11.95 2.22
CA SER A 41 5.27 -12.03 0.90
C SER A 41 6.78 -12.29 1.00
N TRP A 42 7.47 -11.56 1.87
CA TRP A 42 8.89 -11.77 2.17
C TRP A 42 9.17 -13.12 2.82
N LEU A 43 8.31 -13.57 3.74
CA LEU A 43 8.40 -14.90 4.36
C LEU A 43 8.31 -16.01 3.31
N PHE A 44 7.37 -15.94 2.38
CA PHE A 44 7.23 -16.94 1.32
C PHE A 44 8.45 -16.99 0.40
N VAL A 45 9.04 -15.84 0.06
CA VAL A 45 10.29 -15.83 -0.73
C VAL A 45 11.48 -16.36 0.06
N SER A 46 11.57 -16.02 1.34
CA SER A 46 12.68 -16.45 2.20
C SER A 46 12.56 -17.91 2.61
N SER A 47 11.36 -18.48 2.58
CA SER A 47 11.07 -19.87 2.92
C SER A 47 9.96 -20.42 2.01
N PRO A 48 10.29 -20.78 0.75
CA PRO A 48 9.31 -21.23 -0.24
C PRO A 48 8.51 -22.47 0.16
N SER A 49 9.02 -23.29 1.07
CA SER A 49 8.29 -24.44 1.63
C SER A 49 7.04 -24.05 2.43
N LEU A 50 6.92 -22.79 2.84
CA LEU A 50 5.75 -22.26 3.53
C LEU A 50 4.65 -21.77 2.57
N ALA A 51 4.92 -21.72 1.25
CA ALA A 51 3.97 -21.28 0.24
C ALA A 51 3.05 -22.45 -0.18
N PRO A 52 1.76 -22.49 0.24
CA PRO A 52 0.89 -23.66 0.10
C PRO A 52 0.54 -24.04 -1.34
N PHE A 53 0.58 -23.09 -2.28
CA PHE A 53 0.12 -23.29 -3.66
C PHE A 53 1.23 -23.10 -4.70
N GLY A 54 2.48 -23.00 -4.26
CA GLY A 54 3.56 -22.42 -5.07
C GLY A 54 3.80 -20.97 -4.69
N LEU A 55 5.01 -20.48 -4.96
CA LEU A 55 5.46 -19.17 -4.46
C LEU A 55 4.60 -18.03 -5.01
N VAL A 56 4.43 -17.96 -6.33
CA VAL A 56 3.75 -16.84 -6.98
C VAL A 56 2.26 -16.86 -6.65
N GLU A 57 1.62 -18.03 -6.75
CA GLU A 57 0.20 -18.25 -6.48
C GLU A 57 -0.15 -17.90 -5.03
N SER A 58 0.71 -18.26 -4.08
CA SER A 58 0.49 -17.97 -2.65
C SER A 58 0.57 -16.47 -2.37
N ILE A 59 1.53 -15.76 -2.96
CA ILE A 59 1.65 -14.32 -2.73
C ILE A 59 0.55 -13.55 -3.49
N VAL A 60 0.19 -13.93 -4.72
CA VAL A 60 -0.98 -13.36 -5.43
C VAL A 60 -2.26 -13.61 -4.64
N GLY A 61 -2.49 -14.83 -4.16
CA GLY A 61 -3.64 -15.19 -3.33
C GLY A 61 -3.73 -14.36 -2.05
N LEU A 62 -2.60 -14.15 -1.38
CA LEU A 62 -2.50 -13.27 -0.21
C LEU A 62 -2.98 -11.85 -0.54
N TRP A 63 -2.41 -11.20 -1.55
CA TRP A 63 -2.78 -9.83 -1.90
C TRP A 63 -4.21 -9.70 -2.41
N LEU A 64 -4.75 -10.73 -3.08
CA LEU A 64 -6.17 -10.78 -3.44
C LEU A 64 -7.07 -10.74 -2.22
N VAL A 65 -6.79 -11.57 -1.21
CA VAL A 65 -7.57 -11.62 0.03
C VAL A 65 -7.45 -10.29 0.79
N LEU A 66 -6.25 -9.73 0.89
CA LEU A 66 -6.01 -8.45 1.55
C LEU A 66 -6.72 -7.28 0.84
N THR A 67 -6.61 -7.21 -0.49
CA THR A 67 -7.28 -6.18 -1.31
C THR A 67 -8.81 -6.31 -1.19
N ALA A 68 -9.34 -7.53 -1.25
CA ALA A 68 -10.78 -7.76 -1.04
C ALA A 68 -11.21 -7.35 0.37
N GLY A 69 -10.38 -7.63 1.38
CA GLY A 69 -10.60 -7.23 2.77
C GLY A 69 -10.68 -5.71 2.94
N ILE A 70 -9.71 -4.95 2.43
CA ILE A 70 -9.73 -3.49 2.54
C ILE A 70 -10.85 -2.85 1.73
N VAL A 71 -11.21 -3.42 0.57
CA VAL A 71 -12.40 -2.97 -0.20
C VAL A 71 -13.68 -3.23 0.59
N ALA A 72 -13.83 -4.43 1.17
CA ALA A 72 -14.98 -4.76 2.01
C ALA A 72 -15.09 -3.79 3.19
N VAL A 73 -13.98 -3.49 3.87
CA VAL A 73 -13.94 -2.51 4.96
C VAL A 73 -14.29 -1.11 4.47
N GLY A 74 -13.70 -0.69 3.36
CA GLY A 74 -13.97 0.59 2.71
C GLY A 74 -15.45 0.76 2.40
N VAL A 75 -16.08 -0.24 1.79
CA VAL A 75 -17.49 -0.17 1.37
C VAL A 75 -18.44 -0.29 2.55
N THR A 76 -18.18 -1.15 3.53
CA THR A 76 -19.14 -1.46 4.62
C THR A 76 -18.99 -0.54 5.83
N PHE A 77 -17.75 -0.26 6.24
CA PHE A 77 -17.48 0.34 7.54
C PHE A 77 -17.04 1.80 7.49
N THR A 78 -16.74 2.41 6.34
CA THR A 78 -16.30 3.82 6.29
C THR A 78 -17.46 4.81 6.12
N ALA A 79 -17.24 6.08 6.44
CA ALA A 79 -18.24 7.13 6.23
C ALA A 79 -18.50 7.38 4.73
N PRO A 80 -19.72 7.81 4.31
CA PRO A 80 -20.02 8.15 2.91
C PRO A 80 -19.05 9.17 2.30
N THR A 81 -18.58 10.14 3.10
CA THR A 81 -17.59 11.14 2.68
C THR A 81 -16.24 10.54 2.30
N VAL A 82 -15.88 9.39 2.87
CA VAL A 82 -14.67 8.64 2.51
C VAL A 82 -14.92 7.84 1.23
N ARG A 83 -16.04 7.10 1.16
CA ARG A 83 -16.39 6.25 -0.01
C ARG A 83 -16.59 7.04 -1.30
N GLN A 84 -17.07 8.28 -1.20
CA GLN A 84 -17.32 9.17 -2.33
C GLN A 84 -16.12 10.05 -2.68
N ASN A 85 -15.00 9.91 -1.96
CA ASN A 85 -13.78 10.66 -2.25
C ASN A 85 -13.21 10.23 -3.61
N ARG A 86 -12.87 11.19 -4.46
CA ARG A 86 -12.28 10.91 -5.78
C ARG A 86 -10.96 10.15 -5.68
N ILE A 87 -10.17 10.41 -4.65
CA ILE A 87 -8.90 9.71 -4.41
C ILE A 87 -9.14 8.25 -4.04
N TRP A 88 -10.21 7.96 -3.29
CA TRP A 88 -10.61 6.58 -3.03
C TRP A 88 -10.89 5.81 -4.33
N LEU A 89 -11.59 6.43 -5.29
CA LEU A 89 -11.86 5.83 -6.60
C LEU A 89 -10.58 5.62 -7.43
N VAL A 90 -9.64 6.56 -7.37
CA VAL A 90 -8.32 6.42 -8.02
C VAL A 90 -7.58 5.21 -7.46
N TRP A 91 -7.46 5.10 -6.14
CA TRP A 91 -6.82 3.96 -5.49
C TRP A 91 -7.53 2.65 -5.79
N ALA A 92 -8.86 2.61 -5.74
CA ALA A 92 -9.63 1.42 -6.09
C ALA A 92 -9.34 0.97 -7.53
N THR A 93 -9.34 1.90 -8.49
CA THR A 93 -9.08 1.62 -9.90
C THR A 93 -7.66 1.08 -10.12
N LEU A 94 -6.66 1.72 -9.49
CA LEU A 94 -5.26 1.31 -9.60
C LEU A 94 -5.01 -0.08 -8.98
N ASN A 95 -5.55 -0.35 -7.79
CA ASN A 95 -5.43 -1.65 -7.13
C ASN A 95 -6.12 -2.76 -7.95
N ILE A 96 -7.35 -2.52 -8.44
CA ILE A 96 -8.05 -3.48 -9.30
C ILE A 96 -7.22 -3.76 -10.56
N SER A 97 -6.64 -2.73 -11.17
CA SER A 97 -5.81 -2.89 -12.37
C SER A 97 -4.57 -3.74 -12.08
N ALA A 98 -3.86 -3.46 -10.98
CA ALA A 98 -2.69 -4.24 -10.56
C ALA A 98 -3.06 -5.71 -10.28
N VAL A 99 -4.17 -5.94 -9.58
CA VAL A 99 -4.70 -7.28 -9.32
C VAL A 99 -5.03 -8.03 -10.61
N VAL A 100 -5.70 -7.38 -11.56
CA VAL A 100 -6.04 -7.99 -12.86
C VAL A 100 -4.77 -8.37 -13.61
N ILE A 101 -3.75 -7.49 -13.64
CA ILE A 101 -2.47 -7.80 -14.28
C ILE A 101 -1.80 -9.00 -13.61
N ASN A 102 -1.78 -9.06 -12.27
CA ASN A 102 -1.22 -10.19 -11.54
C ASN A 102 -1.96 -11.50 -11.82
N LEU A 103 -3.29 -11.47 -11.92
CA LEU A 103 -4.11 -12.64 -12.28
C LEU A 103 -3.80 -13.11 -13.70
N LEU A 104 -3.71 -12.18 -14.66
CA LEU A 104 -3.35 -12.48 -16.04
C LEU A 104 -1.92 -13.03 -16.14
N ALA A 105 -0.99 -12.55 -15.32
CA ALA A 105 0.37 -13.08 -15.23
C ALA A 105 0.38 -14.53 -14.72
N VAL A 106 -0.36 -14.84 -13.65
CA VAL A 106 -0.53 -16.23 -13.15
C VAL A 106 -1.19 -17.12 -14.19
N ALA A 107 -2.15 -16.59 -14.96
CA ALA A 107 -2.81 -17.31 -16.05
C ALA A 107 -1.93 -17.49 -17.30
N GLY A 108 -0.69 -16.97 -17.31
CA GLY A 108 0.24 -17.11 -18.43
C GLY A 108 -0.08 -16.21 -19.64
N VAL A 109 -0.90 -15.16 -19.46
CA VAL A 109 -1.33 -14.26 -20.55
C VAL A 109 -0.24 -13.28 -20.97
N PHE A 110 0.66 -12.92 -20.06
CA PHE A 110 1.82 -12.07 -20.38
C PHE A 110 3.05 -12.95 -20.65
N PRO A 111 3.46 -13.13 -21.92
CA PRO A 111 4.76 -13.70 -22.22
C PRO A 111 5.82 -12.70 -21.77
N GLY A 112 6.61 -13.07 -20.75
CA GLY A 112 7.81 -12.29 -20.40
C GLY A 112 8.77 -12.22 -21.60
N PRO A 113 9.68 -11.22 -21.65
CA PRO A 113 10.69 -11.09 -22.72
C PRO A 113 11.62 -12.31 -22.89
N VAL A 114 11.48 -13.31 -22.03
CA VAL A 114 12.40 -14.43 -21.87
C VAL A 114 11.62 -15.75 -21.69
N ALA A 115 10.58 -15.94 -22.49
CA ALA A 115 9.79 -17.18 -22.56
C ALA A 115 10.60 -18.45 -22.97
N SER A 116 11.93 -18.34 -23.11
CA SER A 116 12.84 -19.42 -23.49
C SER A 116 14.02 -19.65 -22.54
N VAL A 117 14.12 -18.97 -21.38
CA VAL A 117 15.19 -19.22 -20.39
C VAL A 117 14.64 -19.90 -19.13
N PRO A 118 15.21 -21.05 -18.71
CA PRO A 118 14.75 -21.76 -17.52
C PRO A 118 15.10 -21.00 -16.24
N LEU A 119 14.12 -20.93 -15.34
CA LEU A 119 14.19 -20.61 -13.90
C LEU A 119 14.30 -19.11 -13.49
N VAL A 120 13.13 -18.55 -13.19
CA VAL A 120 12.85 -17.62 -12.07
C VAL A 120 13.13 -16.12 -12.26
N SER A 121 13.86 -15.66 -13.29
CA SER A 121 14.15 -14.23 -13.45
C SER A 121 13.06 -13.36 -14.10
N ASP A 122 12.16 -13.91 -14.92
CA ASP A 122 11.33 -13.09 -15.82
C ASP A 122 9.84 -12.97 -15.48
N LEU A 123 9.35 -13.81 -14.58
CA LEU A 123 7.93 -13.80 -14.16
C LEU A 123 7.67 -12.85 -12.99
N LEU A 124 8.67 -12.60 -12.14
CA LEU A 124 8.51 -11.76 -10.96
C LEU A 124 8.54 -10.26 -11.29
N GLY A 125 9.36 -9.82 -12.24
CA GLY A 125 9.49 -8.40 -12.59
C GLY A 125 8.23 -7.80 -13.22
N PHE A 126 7.93 -8.22 -14.44
CA PHE A 126 6.94 -7.55 -15.31
C PHE A 126 5.48 -7.72 -14.88
N GLY A 127 5.09 -8.95 -14.55
CA GLY A 127 3.69 -9.29 -14.30
C GLY A 127 3.26 -9.17 -12.84
N TYR A 128 4.20 -9.02 -11.92
CA TYR A 128 3.92 -9.24 -10.50
C TYR A 128 4.23 -8.04 -9.59
N TRP A 129 5.43 -7.44 -9.61
CA TRP A 129 5.74 -6.28 -8.74
C TRP A 129 5.54 -4.93 -9.44
N GLU A 130 5.89 -4.83 -10.72
CA GLU A 130 5.80 -3.58 -11.49
C GLU A 130 4.39 -2.94 -11.47
N PRO A 131 3.28 -3.70 -11.59
CA PRO A 131 1.95 -3.13 -11.50
C PRO A 131 1.67 -2.46 -10.15
N TRP A 132 2.22 -3.00 -9.05
CA TRP A 132 2.07 -2.43 -7.71
C TRP A 132 2.90 -1.18 -7.52
N PHE A 133 4.16 -1.17 -7.96
CA PHE A 133 4.97 0.05 -7.93
C PHE A 133 4.33 1.15 -8.79
N LEU A 134 3.73 0.80 -9.93
CA LEU A 134 3.03 1.76 -10.77
C LEU A 134 1.77 2.29 -10.08
N ALA A 135 0.96 1.39 -9.51
CA ALA A 135 -0.24 1.75 -8.76
C ALA A 135 0.08 2.64 -7.55
N LEU A 136 1.09 2.28 -6.75
CA LEU A 136 1.57 3.08 -5.63
C LEU A 136 2.11 4.43 -6.11
N GLY A 137 2.94 4.43 -7.15
CA GLY A 137 3.50 5.64 -7.76
C GLY A 137 2.43 6.65 -8.15
N LEU A 138 1.51 6.21 -9.01
CA LEU A 138 0.42 7.06 -9.50
C LEU A 138 -0.57 7.44 -8.39
N GLY A 139 -0.91 6.49 -7.52
CA GLY A 139 -1.83 6.71 -6.40
C GLY A 139 -1.29 7.74 -5.42
N TYR A 140 0.00 7.66 -5.07
CA TYR A 140 0.62 8.63 -4.17
C TYR A 140 0.78 10.01 -4.78
N LEU A 141 1.17 10.12 -6.06
CA LEU A 141 1.20 11.41 -6.74
C LEU A 141 -0.21 12.02 -6.82
N ALA A 142 -1.22 11.22 -7.12
CA ALA A 142 -2.61 11.66 -7.10
C ALA A 142 -2.99 12.19 -5.71
N THR A 143 -2.71 11.45 -4.63
CA THR A 143 -2.95 11.90 -3.26
C THR A 143 -2.21 13.20 -2.93
N ALA A 144 -0.93 13.31 -3.30
CA ALA A 144 -0.10 14.49 -3.02
C ALA A 144 -0.66 15.76 -3.66
N PHE A 145 -1.06 15.67 -4.93
CA PHE A 145 -1.52 16.81 -5.72
C PHE A 145 -3.03 17.06 -5.63
N TYR A 146 -3.81 16.13 -5.09
CA TYR A 146 -5.24 16.30 -4.95
C TYR A 146 -5.60 17.45 -4.01
N SER A 147 -6.55 18.29 -4.46
CA SER A 147 -7.02 19.45 -3.72
C SER A 147 -5.88 20.28 -3.14
N TRP A 148 -4.84 20.57 -3.93
CA TRP A 148 -3.60 21.22 -3.48
C TRP A 148 -3.82 22.51 -2.69
N THR A 149 -4.88 23.24 -2.99
CA THR A 149 -5.25 24.51 -2.33
C THR A 149 -5.97 24.33 -0.99
N ASN A 150 -6.37 23.12 -0.61
CA ASN A 150 -7.07 22.88 0.65
C ASN A 150 -6.08 23.01 1.84
N PRO A 151 -6.26 24.01 2.73
CA PRO A 151 -5.37 24.24 3.86
C PRO A 151 -5.52 23.22 4.99
N GLN A 152 -6.59 22.40 4.97
CA GLN A 152 -6.81 21.35 5.97
C GLN A 152 -5.87 20.15 5.78
N LEU A 153 -5.31 19.98 4.58
CA LEU A 153 -4.38 18.90 4.24
C LEU A 153 -2.94 19.38 4.47
N ARG A 154 -2.15 18.66 5.27
CA ARG A 154 -0.85 19.14 5.74
C ARG A 154 0.17 19.06 4.60
N ARG A 155 0.99 20.10 4.45
CA ARG A 155 2.06 20.12 3.44
C ARG A 155 3.06 18.96 3.62
N ALA A 156 3.33 18.57 4.87
CA ALA A 156 4.26 17.49 5.17
C ALA A 156 3.77 16.14 4.60
N GLU A 157 2.48 15.80 4.77
CA GLU A 157 1.89 14.58 4.22
C GLU A 157 2.02 14.57 2.70
N ARG A 158 1.67 15.68 2.05
CA ARG A 158 1.78 15.83 0.59
C ARG A 158 3.19 15.60 0.08
N VAL A 159 4.20 16.10 0.80
CA VAL A 159 5.60 15.87 0.45
C VAL A 159 5.96 14.39 0.60
N VAL A 160 5.55 13.74 1.69
CA VAL A 160 5.80 12.30 1.90
C VAL A 160 5.14 11.47 0.80
N TYR A 161 3.89 11.76 0.45
CA TYR A 161 3.21 11.13 -0.68
C TYR A 161 3.90 11.41 -2.01
N ALA A 162 4.29 12.65 -2.29
CA ALA A 162 5.00 12.99 -3.53
C ALA A 162 6.32 12.23 -3.65
N LEU A 163 7.11 12.19 -2.58
CA LEU A 163 8.38 11.46 -2.54
C LEU A 163 8.19 9.96 -2.66
N GLY A 164 7.19 9.38 -1.98
CA GLY A 164 6.83 7.97 -2.12
C GLY A 164 6.42 7.64 -3.55
N GLY A 165 5.62 8.50 -4.17
CA GLY A 165 5.21 8.36 -5.56
C GLY A 165 6.38 8.39 -6.54
N ILE A 166 7.27 9.39 -6.39
CA ILE A 166 8.50 9.51 -7.19
C ILE A 166 9.40 8.29 -6.99
N ALA A 167 9.59 7.84 -5.74
CA ALA A 167 10.42 6.68 -5.43
C ALA A 167 9.88 5.41 -6.11
N CYS A 168 8.57 5.19 -6.07
CA CYS A 168 7.95 4.06 -6.76
C CYS A 168 8.12 4.10 -8.29
N LEU A 169 7.99 5.28 -8.90
CA LEU A 169 8.17 5.42 -10.35
C LEU A 169 9.65 5.33 -10.76
N ALA A 170 10.57 5.87 -9.96
CA ALA A 170 12.01 5.72 -10.17
C ALA A 170 12.45 4.26 -10.08
N ALA A 171 11.79 3.49 -9.22
CA ALA A 171 11.93 2.04 -9.11
C ALA A 171 11.59 1.30 -10.41
N LEU A 172 10.71 1.86 -11.25
CA LEU A 172 10.34 1.31 -12.56
C LEU A 172 11.17 1.87 -13.72
N ALA A 173 11.95 2.92 -13.47
CA ALA A 173 12.65 3.61 -14.54
C ALA A 173 13.87 2.78 -15.00
N PRO A 174 13.98 2.47 -16.30
CA PRO A 174 15.10 1.69 -16.83
C PRO A 174 16.44 2.34 -16.50
N GLY A 175 17.37 1.55 -15.94
CA GLY A 175 18.74 2.00 -15.64
C GLY A 175 18.92 2.83 -14.36
N LEU A 176 17.85 3.19 -13.65
CA LEU A 176 17.93 3.88 -12.35
C LEU A 176 18.04 2.91 -11.18
N ILE A 177 17.16 1.90 -11.16
CA ILE A 177 17.17 0.84 -10.15
C ILE A 177 17.09 -0.48 -10.89
N ASN A 178 18.15 -1.30 -10.81
CA ASN A 178 18.09 -2.62 -11.39
C ASN A 178 17.32 -3.56 -10.45
N MET A 179 16.00 -3.60 -10.60
CA MET A 179 15.11 -4.44 -9.79
C MET A 179 15.48 -5.92 -9.79
N THR A 180 16.08 -6.41 -10.88
CA THR A 180 16.57 -7.80 -10.97
C THR A 180 17.71 -8.08 -9.98
N THR A 181 18.49 -7.06 -9.62
CA THR A 181 19.59 -7.19 -8.63
C THR A 181 19.12 -7.10 -7.18
N LEU A 182 17.91 -6.58 -6.94
CA LEU A 182 17.37 -6.51 -5.57
C LEU A 182 16.92 -7.88 -5.07
N GLY A 183 16.55 -8.82 -5.95
CA GLY A 183 16.07 -10.14 -5.56
C GLY A 183 14.95 -10.04 -4.51
N ALA A 184 15.12 -10.70 -3.36
CA ALA A 184 14.18 -10.63 -2.24
C ALA A 184 14.11 -9.25 -1.56
N GLY A 185 15.08 -8.36 -1.80
CA GLY A 185 15.07 -6.98 -1.29
C GLY A 185 13.94 -6.13 -1.85
N ILE A 186 13.33 -6.51 -2.98
CA ILE A 186 12.19 -5.80 -3.56
C ILE A 186 10.97 -5.78 -2.63
N PHE A 187 10.81 -6.79 -1.78
CA PHE A 187 9.72 -6.88 -0.80
C PHE A 187 9.91 -5.93 0.35
N LEU A 188 11.17 -5.71 0.76
CA LEU A 188 11.50 -4.73 1.78
C LEU A 188 11.28 -3.32 1.22
N VAL A 189 11.77 -3.03 0.02
CA VAL A 189 11.59 -1.73 -0.64
C VAL A 189 10.11 -1.47 -0.88
N GLY A 190 9.40 -2.42 -1.49
CA GLY A 190 7.95 -2.38 -1.72
C GLY A 190 7.17 -2.17 -0.43
N GLY A 191 7.55 -2.91 0.62
CA GLY A 191 7.04 -2.71 1.98
C GLY A 191 7.18 -1.28 2.44
N LEU A 192 8.41 -0.77 2.48
CA LEU A 192 8.70 0.58 2.94
C LEU A 192 7.94 1.64 2.15
N VAL A 193 7.95 1.59 0.81
CA VAL A 193 7.24 2.58 0.01
C VAL A 193 5.72 2.47 0.14
N HIS A 194 5.18 1.28 0.43
CA HIS A 194 3.75 1.11 0.70
C HIS A 194 3.36 1.63 2.11
N VAL A 195 4.08 1.26 3.16
CA VAL A 195 3.65 1.57 4.54
C VAL A 195 4.10 2.93 5.06
N ILE A 196 5.21 3.51 4.58
CA ILE A 196 5.72 4.78 5.12
C ILE A 196 4.72 5.94 4.95
N PRO A 197 4.12 6.19 3.77
CA PRO A 197 3.19 7.31 3.63
C PRO A 197 1.95 7.18 4.53
N MET A 198 1.33 6.00 4.59
CA MET A 198 0.19 5.74 5.47
C MET A 198 0.57 5.84 6.95
N GLY A 199 1.72 5.27 7.33
CA GLY A 199 2.22 5.36 8.70
C GLY A 199 2.49 6.80 9.12
N PHE A 200 3.05 7.61 8.22
CA PHE A 200 3.31 9.03 8.48
C PHE A 200 2.04 9.78 8.85
N ASP A 201 0.94 9.61 8.11
CA ASP A 201 -0.34 10.24 8.40
C ASP A 201 -0.86 9.84 9.80
N VAL A 202 -0.87 8.53 10.07
CA VAL A 202 -1.33 7.98 11.36
C VAL A 202 -0.51 8.54 12.53
N PHE A 203 0.82 8.56 12.42
CA PHE A 203 1.69 9.05 13.49
C PHE A 203 1.69 10.57 13.61
N ALA A 204 1.51 11.31 12.52
CA ALA A 204 1.46 12.77 12.54
C ALA A 204 0.25 13.28 13.34
N ASP A 205 -0.89 12.58 13.28
CA ASP A 205 -2.07 12.92 14.08
C ASP A 205 -1.88 12.65 15.57
N VAL A 206 -1.30 11.51 15.91
CA VAL A 206 -0.95 11.19 17.30
C VAL A 206 0.01 12.26 17.85
N ALA A 207 1.03 12.64 17.07
CA ALA A 207 1.98 13.67 17.45
C ALA A 207 1.32 15.05 17.65
N LEU A 208 0.37 15.44 16.80
CA LEU A 208 -0.37 16.69 16.96
C LEU A 208 -1.25 16.70 18.21
N ILE A 209 -1.95 15.60 18.50
CA ILE A 209 -2.78 15.45 19.70
C ILE A 209 -1.91 15.56 20.95
N LEU A 210 -0.77 14.86 20.95
CA LEU A 210 0.19 14.96 22.03
C LEU A 210 0.65 16.41 22.21
N ARG A 211 1.05 17.12 21.14
CA ARG A 211 1.50 18.52 21.20
C ARG A 211 0.45 19.50 21.74
N ARG A 212 -0.83 19.32 21.39
CA ARG A 212 -1.93 20.21 21.83
C ARG A 212 -2.42 19.94 23.25
N THR A 213 -1.99 18.84 23.87
CA THR A 213 -2.31 18.47 25.26
C THR A 213 -1.14 18.74 26.23
N TRP A 214 -0.18 19.55 25.79
CA TRP A 214 0.83 20.21 26.63
C TRP A 214 0.36 21.56 27.11
#